data_AF-A0A4S4B5V1-F1
#
_entry.id   AF-A0A4S4B5V1-F1
#
_cell.length_a   1.000
_cell.length_b   1.000
_cell.length_c   1.000
_cell.angle_alpha   90.00
_cell.angle_beta   90.00
_cell.angle_gamma   90.00
#
_symmetry.space_group_name_H-M   'P 1'
#
loop_
_entity.id
_entity.type
_entity.pdbx_description
1 polymer ?
#
loop_
_entity_poly.entity_id
_entity_poly.type
_entity_poly.pdbx_seq_one_letter_code
_entity_poly.pdbx_strand_id
1 'polypeptide(L)'
;MPMTQPNLYSTPDLQGDSPAWMSFIWIAFGLSFFLMIVGVYYLPVDWWIKGYLYMGTMFLTASTLTLSKSLRDRHEHERLVNRVKSARTEQVLSKYGE
;
A
#
# COMPACT_ATOMS: atom_id res chain seq x y z
N MET A 1 -40.83 22.81 -7.83
CA MET A 1 -40.09 21.68 -8.44
C MET A 1 -38.81 21.49 -7.62
N PRO A 2 -38.60 20.39 -6.89
CA PRO A 2 -37.34 20.21 -6.18
C PRO A 2 -36.28 19.72 -7.18
N MET A 3 -35.16 20.44 -7.24
CA MET A 3 -33.96 20.03 -7.98
C MET A 3 -33.39 18.79 -7.30
N THR A 4 -33.54 17.61 -7.91
CA THR A 4 -32.80 16.42 -7.49
C THR A 4 -31.33 16.65 -7.82
N GLN A 5 -30.53 16.94 -6.80
CA GLN A 5 -29.08 17.08 -6.97
C GLN A 5 -28.51 15.78 -7.54
N PRO A 6 -27.80 15.80 -8.68
CA PRO A 6 -27.12 14.61 -9.16
C PRO A 6 -26.07 14.21 -8.13
N ASN A 7 -26.04 12.93 -7.75
CA ASN A 7 -25.03 12.37 -6.84
C ASN A 7 -23.62 12.60 -7.42
N LEU A 8 -23.01 13.73 -7.05
CA LEU A 8 -21.66 14.17 -7.47
C LEU A 8 -20.53 13.38 -6.78
N TYR A 9 -20.90 12.55 -5.80
CA TYR A 9 -19.99 11.73 -5.01
C TYR A 9 -20.35 10.25 -5.11
N SER A 10 -20.28 9.67 -6.31
CA SER A 10 -20.06 8.23 -6.43
C SER A 10 -18.71 7.96 -5.79
N THR A 11 -18.70 7.47 -4.56
CA THR A 11 -17.50 6.92 -3.94
C THR A 11 -17.01 5.82 -4.88
N PRO A 12 -15.86 5.96 -5.55
CA PRO A 12 -15.30 4.82 -6.28
C PRO A 12 -15.15 3.73 -5.25
N ASP A 13 -15.87 2.64 -5.49
CA ASP A 13 -15.99 1.47 -4.64
C ASP A 13 -14.59 1.14 -4.12
N LEU A 14 -14.35 1.35 -2.82
CA LEU A 14 -13.24 0.70 -2.14
C LEU A 14 -13.61 -0.78 -2.05
N GLN A 15 -13.62 -1.45 -3.20
CA GLN A 15 -13.74 -2.89 -3.29
C GLN A 15 -12.44 -3.44 -2.72
N GLY A 16 -12.44 -3.74 -1.42
CA GLY A 16 -11.31 -4.38 -0.78
C GLY A 16 -11.03 -5.73 -1.43
N ASP A 17 -9.75 -6.08 -1.52
CA ASP A 17 -9.35 -7.38 -2.05
C ASP A 17 -10.04 -8.52 -1.29
N SER A 18 -10.43 -9.57 -2.01
CA SER A 18 -11.04 -10.76 -1.39
C SER A 18 -10.12 -11.39 -0.34
N PRO A 19 -10.65 -11.89 0.80
CA PRO A 19 -9.83 -12.55 1.82
C PRO A 19 -8.97 -13.71 1.28
N ALA A 20 -9.46 -14.41 0.26
CA ALA A 20 -8.73 -15.50 -0.39
C ALA A 20 -7.51 -15.00 -1.21
N TRP A 21 -7.61 -13.79 -1.77
CA TRP A 21 -6.49 -13.18 -2.48
C TRP A 21 -5.41 -12.73 -1.51
N MET A 22 -5.80 -12.16 -0.36
CA MET A 22 -4.87 -11.72 0.66
C MET A 22 -4.10 -12.91 1.27
N SER A 23 -4.76 -14.05 1.52
CA SER A 23 -4.07 -15.25 2.00
C SER A 23 -3.09 -15.81 0.97
N PHE A 24 -3.44 -15.82 -0.31
CA PHE A 24 -2.54 -16.22 -1.39
C PHE A 24 -1.26 -15.37 -1.42
N ILE A 25 -1.38 -14.04 -1.33
CA ILE A 25 -0.22 -13.14 -1.30
C ILE A 25 0.71 -13.46 -0.12
N TRP A 26 0.15 -13.64 1.08
CA TRP A 26 0.95 -13.96 2.27
C TRP A 26 1.66 -15.30 2.16
N ILE A 27 0.99 -16.33 1.62
CA ILE A 27 1.57 -17.65 1.39
C ILE A 27 2.69 -17.56 0.35
N ALA A 28 2.45 -16.90 -0.78
CA ALA A 28 3.43 -16.75 -1.86
C ALA A 28 4.69 -16.00 -1.38
N PHE A 29 4.50 -14.90 -0.64
CA PHE A 29 5.60 -14.15 -0.03
C PHE A 29 6.38 -15.00 0.97
N GLY A 30 5.67 -15.68 1.89
CA GLY A 30 6.29 -16.55 2.89
C GLY A 30 7.10 -17.68 2.25
N LEU A 31 6.55 -18.33 1.22
CA LEU A 31 7.23 -19.39 0.48
C LEU A 31 8.46 -18.87 -0.26
N SER A 32 8.36 -17.74 -0.95
CA SER A 32 9.49 -17.12 -1.64
C SER A 32 10.61 -16.72 -0.68
N PHE A 33 10.26 -16.12 0.45
CA PHE A 33 11.23 -15.70 1.47
C PHE A 33 11.91 -16.91 2.12
N PHE A 34 11.14 -17.97 2.38
CA PHE A 34 11.67 -19.24 2.89
C PHE A 34 12.65 -19.89 1.91
N LEU A 35 12.29 -19.98 0.62
CA LEU A 35 13.17 -20.53 -0.41
C LEU A 35 14.47 -19.74 -0.55
N MET A 36 14.42 -18.40 -0.41
CA MET A 36 15.62 -17.57 -0.39
C MET A 36 16.54 -17.93 0.78
N ILE A 37 16.01 -18.00 2.01
CA ILE A 37 16.77 -18.37 3.21
C ILE A 37 17.39 -19.76 3.04
N VAL A 38 16.61 -20.73 2.58
CA VAL A 38 17.08 -22.09 2.32
C VAL A 38 18.19 -22.12 1.26
N GLY A 39 18.07 -21.32 0.20
CA GLY A 39 19.10 -21.18 -0.82
C GLY A 39 20.42 -20.64 -0.26
N VAL A 40 20.36 -19.64 0.63
CA VAL A 40 21.55 -19.11 1.33
C VAL A 40 22.14 -20.16 2.27
N TYR A 41 21.31 -20.98 2.92
CA TYR A 41 21.77 -22.06 3.80
C TYR A 41 22.60 -23.12 3.06
N TYR A 42 22.11 -23.58 1.91
CA TYR A 42 22.75 -24.62 1.09
C TYR A 42 24.00 -24.14 0.33
N LEU A 43 24.28 -22.84 0.31
CA LEU A 43 25.44 -22.31 -0.39
C LEU A 43 26.75 -22.82 0.25
N PRO A 44 27.71 -23.39 -0.51
CA PRO A 44 28.96 -23.90 0.03
C PRO A 44 29.98 -22.77 0.25
N VAL A 45 29.67 -21.84 1.14
CA VAL A 45 30.51 -20.69 1.50
C VAL A 45 30.74 -20.61 3.00
N ASP A 46 31.70 -19.78 3.40
CA ASP A 46 32.03 -19.52 4.80
C ASP A 46 30.82 -18.94 5.59
N TRP A 47 30.76 -19.27 6.88
CA TRP A 47 29.67 -18.86 7.77
C TRP A 47 29.48 -17.34 7.84
N TRP A 48 30.58 -16.57 7.81
CA TRP A 48 30.53 -15.11 7.84
C TRP A 48 29.82 -14.53 6.60
N ILE A 49 30.08 -15.12 5.42
CA ILE A 49 29.47 -14.70 4.16
C ILE A 49 27.97 -15.02 4.16
N LYS A 50 27.57 -16.19 4.68
CA LYS A 50 26.15 -16.52 4.86
C LYS A 50 25.45 -15.50 5.75
N GLY A 51 26.07 -15.13 6.87
CA GLY A 51 25.55 -14.11 7.78
C GLY A 51 25.33 -12.76 7.09
N TYR A 52 26.30 -12.30 6.30
CA TYR A 52 26.17 -11.07 5.51
C TYR A 52 24.98 -11.13 4.53
N LEU A 53 24.83 -12.25 3.80
CA LEU A 53 23.72 -12.46 2.88
C LEU A 53 22.36 -12.50 3.60
N TYR A 54 22.28 -13.14 4.77
CA TYR A 54 21.06 -13.13 5.59
C TYR A 54 20.68 -11.73 6.06
N MET A 55 21.65 -10.97 6.58
CA MET A 55 21.38 -9.59 7.01
C MET A 55 20.92 -8.72 5.85
N GLY A 56 21.61 -8.79 4.70
CA GLY A 56 21.25 -8.03 3.50
C GLY A 56 19.86 -8.39 2.97
N THR A 57 19.54 -9.68 2.86
CA THR A 57 18.23 -10.14 2.36
C THR A 57 17.09 -9.77 3.30
N MET A 58 17.26 -9.94 4.62
CA MET A 58 16.26 -9.51 5.61
C MET A 58 16.03 -8.00 5.59
N PHE A 59 17.11 -7.22 5.62
CA PHE A 59 17.02 -5.75 5.63
C PHE A 59 16.44 -5.19 4.34
N LEU A 60 16.84 -5.73 3.18
CA LEU A 60 16.30 -5.34 1.88
C LEU A 60 14.80 -5.67 1.76
N THR A 61 14.40 -6.85 2.23
CA THR A 61 12.98 -7.26 2.20
C THR A 61 12.14 -6.37 3.10
N ALA A 62 12.57 -6.13 4.34
CA ALA A 62 11.87 -5.28 5.30
C ALA A 62 11.76 -3.82 4.82
N SER A 63 12.85 -3.26 4.27
CA SER A 63 12.86 -1.91 3.73
C SER A 63 11.97 -1.78 2.50
N THR A 64 11.93 -2.77 1.62
CA THR A 64 11.02 -2.79 0.45
C THR A 64 9.55 -2.83 0.89
N LEU A 65 9.20 -3.65 1.88
CA LEU A 65 7.83 -3.70 2.42
C LEU A 65 7.42 -2.39 3.08
N THR A 66 8.35 -1.74 3.79
CA THR A 66 8.13 -0.43 4.41
C THR A 66 7.95 0.64 3.34
N LEU A 67 8.82 0.66 2.33
CA LEU A 67 8.76 1.57 1.20
C LEU A 67 7.43 1.43 0.43
N SER A 68 6.99 0.20 0.17
CA SER A 68 5.72 -0.08 -0.50
C SER A 68 4.53 0.47 0.30
N LYS A 69 4.51 0.26 1.62
CA LYS A 69 3.48 0.83 2.50
C LYS A 69 3.51 2.35 2.47
N SER A 70 4.68 2.96 2.72
CA SER A 70 4.82 4.42 2.71
C SER A 70 4.39 5.04 1.38
N LEU A 71 4.63 4.38 0.25
CA LEU A 71 4.17 4.87 -1.05
C LEU A 71 2.65 4.78 -1.20
N ARG A 72 2.03 3.66 -0.79
CA ARG A 72 0.57 3.51 -0.78
C ARG A 72 -0.09 4.54 0.14
N ASP A 73 0.44 4.69 1.35
CA ASP A 73 -0.06 5.64 2.35
C ASP A 73 0.00 7.07 1.82
N ARG A 74 1.11 7.46 1.16
CA ARG A 74 1.22 8.79 0.51
C ARG A 74 0.16 9.01 -0.57
N HIS A 75 -0.07 8.00 -1.41
CA HIS A 75 -1.06 8.07 -2.48
C HIS A 75 -2.49 8.22 -1.94
N GLU A 76 -2.80 7.52 -0.85
CA GLU A 76 -4.09 7.64 -0.16
C GLU A 76 -4.24 9.01 0.53
N HIS A 77 -3.19 9.48 1.21
CA HIS A 77 -3.17 10.80 1.84
C HIS A 77 -3.42 11.93 0.84
N GLU A 78 -2.75 11.93 -0.31
CA GLU A 78 -2.95 12.97 -1.34
C GLU A 78 -4.38 12.97 -1.88
N ARG A 79 -4.95 11.78 -2.13
CA ARG A 79 -6.36 11.64 -2.56
C ARG A 79 -7.33 12.21 -1.52
N LEU A 80 -7.13 11.92 -0.25
CA LEU A 80 -7.97 12.43 0.85
C LEU A 80 -7.85 13.95 0.98
N VAL A 81 -6.63 14.49 0.94
CA VAL A 81 -6.38 15.94 1.02
C VAL A 81 -7.06 16.68 -0.13
N ASN A 82 -7.01 16.15 -1.35
CA ASN A 82 -7.67 16.77 -2.51
C ASN A 82 -9.20 16.76 -2.41
N ARG A 83 -9.79 15.71 -1.82
CA ARG A 83 -11.24 15.67 -1.51
C ARG A 83 -11.64 16.71 -0.47
N VAL A 84 -10.84 16.87 0.59
CA VAL A 84 -11.10 17.91 1.60
C VAL A 84 -10.97 19.31 1.00
N LYS A 85 -9.94 19.54 0.19
CA LYS A 85 -9.74 20.83 -0.50
C LYS A 85 -10.93 21.18 -1.39
N SER A 86 -11.37 20.28 -2.26
CA SER A 86 -12.52 20.50 -3.14
C SER A 86 -13.81 20.79 -2.37
N ALA A 87 -14.11 20.03 -1.31
CA ALA A 87 -15.28 20.29 -0.47
C ALA A 87 -15.22 21.64 0.26
N ARG A 88 -14.03 22.06 0.73
CA ARG A 88 -13.84 23.38 1.35
C ARG A 88 -13.96 24.52 0.33
N THR A 89 -13.41 24.34 -0.87
CA THR A 89 -13.56 25.30 -1.97
C THR A 89 -15.04 25.47 -2.34
N GLU A 90 -15.80 24.38 -2.44
CA GLU A 90 -17.23 24.41 -2.71
C GLU A 90 -18.01 25.17 -1.62
N GLN A 91 -17.70 24.93 -0.33
CA GLN A 91 -18.31 25.67 0.78
C GLN A 91 -18.04 27.18 0.71
N VAL A 92 -16.80 27.59 0.41
CA VAL A 92 -16.45 29.01 0.29
C VAL A 92 -17.19 29.65 -0.89
N LEU A 93 -17.21 29.00 -2.04
CA LEU A 93 -17.94 29.50 -3.21
C LEU A 93 -19.43 29.67 -2.93
N SER A 94 -20.07 28.72 -2.24
CA SER A 94 -21.49 28.80 -1.88
C SER A 94 -21.83 29.95 -0.92
N LYS A 95 -20.91 30.31 -0.01
CA LYS A 95 -21.15 31.34 1.03
C LYS A 95 -21.05 32.77 0.50
N TYR A 96 -20.30 32.98 -0.59
CA TYR A 96 -20.08 34.30 -1.20
C TYR A 96 -20.71 34.44 -2.59
N GLY A 97 -21.32 33.37 -3.11
CA GLY A 97 -22.02 33.35 -4.40
C GLY A 97 -23.51 33.70 -4.31
N GLU A 98 -24.03 34.02 -3.13
CA GLU A 98 -25.35 34.65 -2.91
C GLU A 98 -25.22 36.17 -2.77
#